data_AF-A0A3C1D893-F1
#
_entry.id   AF-A0A3C1D893-F1
#
_cell.length_a   1.000
_cell.length_b   1.000
_cell.length_c   1.000
_cell.angle_alpha   90.00
_cell.angle_beta   90.00
_cell.angle_gamma   90.00
#
_symmetry.space_group_name_H-M   'P 1'
#
loop_
_entity.id
_entity.type
_entity.pdbx_description
1 polymer ?
#
loop_
_entity_poly.entity_id
_entity_poly.type
_entity_poly.pdbx_seq_one_letter_code
_entity_poly.pdbx_strand_id
1 'polypeptide(L)'
;MGPLILRSAIVAALATGLLLGERLLPYFTSQSSIIALAYVVTTLVVTIQRRTSTPPAPRLRGAVTFWLLTTALISHILNNRGESPLPGLVVADPALAIDNWGLFLLHYVAPGLVLLDWALFGPHGIVRWRDTLLWLLYPIGYGVVMIARGALLPEINVRYPYPFLDPTLNGVDGMLLALLRVVVMLAVISLAVVALDRLSGFVSRRLTAPSIDPAAPPSTASAPSEVTDH
;
A
#
# COMPACT_ATOMS: atom_id res chain seq x y z
N MET A 1 5.17 12.42 18.56
CA MET A 1 5.61 11.02 18.74
C MET A 1 4.86 10.00 17.86
N GLY A 2 3.60 10.25 17.45
CA GLY A 2 2.79 9.30 16.68
C GLY A 2 3.40 8.67 15.39
N PRO A 3 3.88 9.45 14.40
CA PRO A 3 4.26 8.89 13.10
C PRO A 3 5.52 8.02 13.14
N LEU A 4 6.47 8.32 14.03
CA LEU A 4 7.69 7.52 14.19
C LEU A 4 7.36 6.13 14.74
N ILE A 5 6.51 6.05 15.77
CA ILE A 5 6.12 4.77 16.38
C ILE A 5 5.39 3.90 15.35
N LEU A 6 4.43 4.46 14.63
CA LEU A 6 3.67 3.69 13.64
C LEU A 6 4.56 3.21 12.48
N ARG A 7 5.44 4.06 11.96
CA ARG A 7 6.39 3.68 10.90
C ARG A 7 7.38 2.63 11.37
N SER A 8 7.87 2.71 12.61
CA SER A 8 8.69 1.66 13.21
C SER A 8 7.92 0.34 13.34
N ALA A 9 6.64 0.37 13.70
CA ALA A 9 5.79 -0.82 13.76
C ALA A 9 5.59 -1.45 12.36
N ILE A 10 5.41 -0.63 11.32
CA ILE A 10 5.35 -1.11 9.92
C ILE A 10 6.66 -1.79 9.52
N VAL A 11 7.81 -1.16 9.82
CA VAL A 11 9.13 -1.74 9.55
C VAL A 11 9.29 -3.08 10.26
N ALA A 12 8.94 -3.16 11.55
CA ALA A 12 9.01 -4.39 12.32
C ALA A 12 8.10 -5.48 11.72
N ALA A 13 6.84 -5.15 11.37
CA ALA A 13 5.92 -6.11 10.76
C ALA A 13 6.43 -6.63 9.41
N LEU A 14 6.93 -5.75 8.54
CA LEU A 14 7.47 -6.14 7.24
C LEU A 14 8.77 -6.94 7.37
N ALA A 15 9.71 -6.49 8.19
CA ALA A 15 10.99 -7.18 8.38
C ALA A 15 10.78 -8.56 9.00
N THR A 16 10.02 -8.64 10.09
CA THR A 16 9.69 -9.93 10.72
C THR A 16 8.91 -10.82 9.77
N GLY A 17 7.90 -10.30 9.06
CA GLY A 17 7.13 -11.09 8.09
C GLY A 17 7.96 -11.65 6.93
N LEU A 18 8.99 -10.91 6.49
CA LEU A 18 9.95 -11.33 5.46
C LEU A 18 10.98 -12.34 5.97
N LEU A 19 11.32 -12.30 7.26
CA LEU A 19 12.31 -13.20 7.88
C LEU A 19 11.70 -14.49 8.42
N LEU A 20 10.41 -14.51 8.75
CA LEU A 20 9.69 -15.70 9.19
C LEU A 20 9.20 -16.50 7.99
N GLY A 21 9.64 -17.75 7.86
CA GLY A 21 9.21 -18.68 6.81
C GLY A 21 9.91 -18.44 5.46
N GLU A 22 9.51 -19.20 4.43
CA GLU A 22 10.10 -19.07 3.10
C GLU A 22 9.41 -17.96 2.30
N ARG A 23 10.18 -16.96 1.85
CA ARG A 23 9.68 -15.79 1.12
C ARG A 23 10.38 -15.67 -0.23
N LEU A 24 10.08 -16.61 -1.12
CA LEU A 24 10.75 -16.67 -2.42
C LEU A 24 10.46 -15.42 -3.26
N LEU A 25 11.47 -14.94 -3.98
CA LEU A 25 11.39 -13.74 -4.80
C LEU A 25 10.36 -13.78 -5.94
N PRO A 26 10.01 -14.93 -6.55
CA PRO A 26 8.97 -14.96 -7.58
C PRO A 26 7.58 -14.54 -7.09
N TYR A 27 7.30 -14.52 -5.79
CA TYR A 27 6.01 -14.09 -5.26
C TYR A 27 5.88 -12.56 -5.22
N PHE A 28 4.73 -12.06 -5.66
CA PHE A 28 4.40 -10.64 -5.60
C PHE A 28 4.43 -10.11 -4.15
N THR A 29 4.00 -10.93 -3.19
CA THR A 29 4.08 -10.63 -1.75
C THR A 29 5.51 -10.26 -1.35
N SER A 30 6.50 -11.11 -1.64
CA SER A 30 7.90 -10.86 -1.31
C SER A 30 8.42 -9.58 -1.94
N GLN A 31 8.19 -9.39 -3.25
CA GLN A 31 8.70 -8.22 -3.97
C GLN A 31 8.05 -6.92 -3.46
N SER A 32 6.73 -6.90 -3.31
CA SER A 32 5.98 -5.72 -2.83
C SER A 32 6.33 -5.38 -1.37
N SER A 33 6.52 -6.38 -0.50
CA SER A 33 6.94 -6.17 0.89
C SER A 33 8.36 -5.63 1.00
N ILE A 34 9.31 -6.08 0.15
CA ILE A 34 10.68 -5.55 0.11
C ILE A 34 10.67 -4.07 -0.33
N ILE A 35 9.91 -3.75 -1.39
CA ILE A 35 9.78 -2.37 -1.88
C ILE A 35 9.15 -1.48 -0.80
N ALA A 36 8.09 -1.97 -0.14
CA ALA A 36 7.44 -1.26 0.95
C ALA A 36 8.38 -1.04 2.14
N LEU A 37 9.15 -2.05 2.53
CA LEU A 37 10.11 -1.97 3.63
C LEU A 37 11.17 -0.90 3.33
N ALA A 38 11.76 -0.93 2.13
CA ALA A 38 12.73 0.07 1.70
C ALA A 38 12.15 1.49 1.73
N TYR A 39 10.91 1.67 1.25
CA TYR A 39 10.22 2.95 1.26
C TYR A 39 9.95 3.47 2.68
N VAL A 40 9.44 2.62 3.58
CA VAL A 40 9.08 3.01 4.95
C VAL A 40 10.34 3.27 5.79
N VAL A 41 11.39 2.47 5.64
CA VAL A 41 12.70 2.72 6.28
C VAL A 41 13.26 4.07 5.81
N THR A 42 13.25 4.34 4.50
CA THR A 42 13.71 5.63 3.96
C THR A 42 12.89 6.78 4.54
N THR A 43 11.56 6.62 4.59
CA THR A 43 10.66 7.62 5.18
C THR A 43 10.99 7.85 6.66
N LEU A 44 11.21 6.79 7.44
CA LEU A 44 11.54 6.87 8.86
C LEU A 44 12.87 7.60 9.08
N VAL A 45 13.92 7.24 8.35
CA VAL A 45 15.25 7.87 8.43
C VAL A 45 15.16 9.35 8.09
N VAL A 46 14.49 9.72 6.99
CA VAL A 46 14.33 11.12 6.58
C VAL A 46 13.52 11.91 7.61
N THR A 47 12.47 11.31 8.18
CA THR A 47 11.64 11.93 9.23
C THR A 47 12.49 12.31 10.44
N ILE A 48 13.38 11.40 10.87
CA ILE A 48 14.31 11.62 11.99
C ILE A 48 15.34 12.69 11.65
N GLN A 49 16.01 12.58 10.50
CA GLN A 49 17.09 13.50 10.09
C GLN A 49 16.60 14.93 9.88
N ARG A 50 15.45 15.10 9.21
CA ARG A 50 14.90 16.41 8.84
C ARG A 50 13.88 16.96 9.83
N ARG A 51 13.58 16.22 10.91
CA ARG A 51 12.56 16.55 11.93
C ARG A 51 11.21 16.97 11.33
N THR A 52 10.79 16.29 10.26
CA THR A 52 9.52 16.52 9.55
C THR A 52 8.70 15.24 9.51
N SER A 53 7.38 15.33 9.58
CA SER A 53 6.48 14.18 9.42
C SER A 53 6.16 13.86 7.96
N THR A 54 6.51 14.76 7.03
CA THR A 54 6.18 14.64 5.60
C THR A 54 7.10 13.61 4.93
N PRO A 55 6.56 12.58 4.27
CA PRO A 55 7.38 11.58 3.56
C PRO A 55 8.14 12.21 2.37
N PRO A 56 9.37 11.75 2.04
CA PRO A 56 10.18 12.34 0.97
C PRO A 56 9.61 12.15 -0.44
N ALA A 57 8.79 11.11 -0.66
CA ALA A 57 8.08 10.87 -1.92
C ALA A 57 6.59 10.60 -1.68
N PRO A 58 5.78 11.63 -1.36
CA PRO A 58 4.40 11.45 -0.90
C PRO A 58 3.49 10.70 -1.87
N ARG A 59 3.73 10.78 -3.18
CA ARG A 59 2.97 10.02 -4.19
C ARG A 59 3.33 8.55 -4.24
N LEU A 60 4.59 8.20 -3.96
CA LEU A 60 5.04 6.82 -3.91
C LEU A 60 4.41 6.08 -2.72
N ARG A 61 4.07 6.80 -1.64
CA ARG A 61 3.28 6.25 -0.54
C ARG A 61 1.99 5.58 -1.03
N GLY A 62 1.25 6.26 -1.90
CA GLY A 62 0.00 5.72 -2.46
C GLY A 62 0.23 4.42 -3.24
N ALA A 63 1.34 4.33 -4.00
CA ALA A 63 1.72 3.11 -4.70
C ALA A 63 2.02 1.96 -3.73
N VAL A 64 2.81 2.22 -2.69
CA VAL A 64 3.16 1.24 -1.66
C VAL A 64 1.92 0.74 -0.93
N THR A 65 1.02 1.64 -0.53
CA THR A 65 -0.26 1.25 0.07
C THR A 65 -1.08 0.41 -0.90
N PHE A 66 -1.19 0.82 -2.16
CA PHE A 66 -1.90 0.07 -3.19
C PHE A 66 -1.35 -1.35 -3.38
N TRP A 67 -0.02 -1.52 -3.47
CA TRP A 67 0.60 -2.83 -3.64
C TRP A 67 0.43 -3.72 -2.41
N LEU A 68 0.55 -3.19 -1.20
CA LEU A 68 0.31 -3.97 0.01
C LEU A 68 -1.16 -4.35 0.19
N LEU A 69 -2.10 -3.47 -0.15
CA LEU A 69 -3.53 -3.81 -0.16
C LEU A 69 -3.87 -4.83 -1.25
N THR A 70 -3.20 -4.76 -2.40
CA THR A 70 -3.29 -5.77 -3.45
C THR A 70 -2.87 -7.13 -2.92
N THR A 71 -1.71 -7.22 -2.27
CA THR A 71 -1.22 -8.43 -1.61
C THR A 71 -2.23 -8.96 -0.59
N ALA A 72 -2.73 -8.11 0.31
CA ALA A 72 -3.72 -8.48 1.32
C ALA A 72 -5.01 -9.05 0.72
N LEU A 73 -5.62 -8.31 -0.20
CA LEU A 73 -6.96 -8.62 -0.71
C LEU A 73 -6.96 -9.77 -1.70
N ILE A 74 -5.95 -9.88 -2.58
CA ILE A 74 -5.83 -11.05 -3.47
C ILE A 74 -5.59 -12.30 -2.65
N SER A 75 -4.69 -12.24 -1.66
CA SER A 75 -4.44 -13.40 -0.79
C SER A 75 -5.69 -13.80 -0.03
N HIS A 76 -6.36 -12.86 0.63
CA HIS A 76 -7.54 -13.17 1.44
C HIS A 76 -8.73 -13.67 0.58
N ILE A 77 -9.08 -12.95 -0.49
CA ILE A 77 -10.30 -13.23 -1.27
C ILE A 77 -10.08 -14.33 -2.30
N LEU A 78 -8.98 -14.26 -3.06
CA LEU A 78 -8.77 -15.17 -4.19
C LEU A 78 -8.06 -16.46 -3.78
N ASN A 79 -6.97 -16.35 -3.00
CA ASN A 79 -6.18 -17.52 -2.62
C ASN A 79 -6.85 -18.28 -1.47
N ASN A 80 -7.29 -17.57 -0.43
CA ASN A 80 -7.85 -18.15 0.79
C ASN A 80 -9.40 -18.14 0.81
N ARG A 81 -10.06 -17.71 -0.26
CA ARG A 81 -11.54 -17.74 -0.40
C ARG A 81 -12.31 -17.04 0.72
N GLY A 82 -11.70 -16.05 1.38
CA GLY A 82 -12.27 -15.30 2.49
C GLY A 82 -12.14 -15.97 3.86
N GLU A 83 -11.40 -17.08 3.96
CA GLU A 83 -11.19 -17.77 5.23
C GLU A 83 -10.35 -16.92 6.21
N SER A 84 -10.67 -17.05 7.50
CA SER A 84 -9.94 -16.36 8.56
C SER A 84 -8.52 -16.95 8.70
N PRO A 85 -7.46 -16.12 8.75
CA PRO A 85 -6.10 -16.61 8.95
C PRO A 85 -5.83 -17.03 10.41
N LEU A 86 -6.67 -16.62 11.37
CA LEU A 86 -6.39 -16.73 12.80
C LEU A 86 -6.24 -18.17 13.29
N PRO A 87 -7.06 -19.15 12.87
CA PRO A 87 -6.87 -20.54 13.29
C PRO A 87 -5.51 -21.10 12.85
N GLY A 88 -4.97 -20.65 11.72
CA GLY A 88 -3.65 -21.06 11.22
C GLY A 88 -2.47 -20.55 12.06
N LEU A 89 -2.67 -19.55 12.92
CA LEU A 89 -1.60 -18.97 13.76
C LEU A 89 -1.23 -19.85 14.95
N VAL A 90 -2.12 -20.75 15.35
CA VAL A 90 -1.95 -21.63 16.52
C VAL A 90 -2.12 -23.07 16.06
N VAL A 91 -1.05 -23.60 15.47
CA VAL A 91 -0.97 -24.99 14.98
C VAL A 91 0.12 -25.74 15.73
N ALA A 92 -0.01 -27.07 15.79
CA ALA A 92 0.91 -27.92 16.55
C ALA A 92 2.32 -27.98 15.94
N ASP A 93 2.43 -27.86 14.62
CA ASP A 93 3.72 -27.82 13.91
C ASP A 93 4.37 -26.43 14.03
N PRO A 94 5.53 -26.30 14.71
CA PRO A 94 6.19 -25.02 14.89
C PRO A 94 6.65 -24.39 13.57
N ALA A 95 7.07 -25.17 12.58
CA ALA A 95 7.56 -24.65 11.30
C ALA A 95 6.41 -24.01 10.50
N LEU A 96 5.27 -24.71 10.45
CA LEU A 96 4.05 -24.17 9.85
C LEU A 96 3.52 -22.95 10.60
N ALA A 97 3.56 -22.95 11.94
CA ALA A 97 3.17 -21.80 12.74
C ALA A 97 4.03 -20.57 12.39
N ILE A 98 5.36 -20.73 12.31
CA ILE A 98 6.29 -19.67 11.92
C ILE A 98 5.94 -19.12 10.53
N ASP A 99 5.69 -20.00 9.56
CA ASP A 99 5.34 -19.56 8.20
C ASP A 99 4.02 -18.78 8.18
N ASN A 100 2.98 -19.30 8.86
CA ASN A 100 1.67 -18.65 8.97
C ASN A 100 1.75 -17.28 9.64
N TRP A 101 2.57 -17.13 10.69
CA TRP A 101 2.81 -15.83 11.33
C TRP A 101 3.47 -14.83 10.38
N GLY A 102 4.48 -15.26 9.62
CA GLY A 102 5.11 -14.38 8.64
C GLY A 102 4.13 -13.94 7.55
N LEU A 103 3.31 -14.86 7.04
CA LEU A 103 2.26 -14.56 6.07
C LEU A 103 1.21 -13.62 6.67
N PHE A 104 0.82 -13.82 7.93
CA PHE A 104 -0.15 -12.96 8.59
C PHE A 104 0.35 -11.52 8.72
N LEU A 105 1.63 -11.35 9.07
CA LEU A 105 2.26 -10.04 9.13
C LEU A 105 2.26 -9.34 7.77
N LEU A 106 2.58 -10.06 6.68
CA LEU A 106 2.67 -9.47 5.33
C LEU A 106 1.31 -9.25 4.65
N HIS A 107 0.30 -10.08 4.96
CA HIS A 107 -1.01 -10.02 4.30
C HIS A 107 -2.07 -9.26 5.10
N TYR A 108 -1.90 -9.07 6.41
CA TYR A 108 -2.92 -8.43 7.24
C TYR A 108 -2.35 -7.27 8.07
N VAL A 109 -1.30 -7.51 8.85
CA VAL A 109 -0.80 -6.51 9.80
C VAL A 109 -0.14 -5.33 9.08
N ALA A 110 0.88 -5.57 8.26
CA ALA A 110 1.58 -4.50 7.56
C ALA A 110 0.65 -3.69 6.64
N PRO A 111 -0.18 -4.31 5.77
CA PRO A 111 -1.14 -3.56 4.94
C PRO A 111 -2.09 -2.69 5.77
N GLY A 112 -2.60 -3.20 6.89
CA GLY A 112 -3.45 -2.43 7.82
C GLY A 112 -2.72 -1.26 8.46
N LEU A 113 -1.48 -1.45 8.92
CA LEU A 113 -0.68 -0.39 9.50
C LEU A 113 -0.29 0.70 8.47
N VAL A 114 0.01 0.34 7.22
CA VAL A 114 0.33 1.33 6.18
C VAL A 114 -0.92 2.12 5.77
N LEU A 115 -2.08 1.48 5.74
CA LEU A 115 -3.35 2.17 5.56
C LEU A 115 -3.63 3.14 6.72
N LEU A 116 -3.33 2.73 7.96
CA LEU A 116 -3.45 3.59 9.14
C LEU A 116 -2.47 4.78 9.10
N ASP A 117 -1.19 4.56 8.74
CA ASP A 117 -0.21 5.65 8.57
C ASP A 117 -0.69 6.65 7.52
N TRP A 118 -1.24 6.15 6.43
CA TRP A 118 -1.78 7.02 5.41
C TRP A 118 -3.03 7.77 5.85
N ALA A 119 -3.94 7.15 6.60
CA ALA A 119 -5.15 7.83 7.08
C ALA A 119 -4.83 8.92 8.10
N LEU A 120 -3.86 8.68 8.98
CA LEU A 120 -3.51 9.58 10.08
C LEU A 120 -2.53 10.68 9.69
N PHE A 121 -1.64 10.43 8.71
CA PHE A 121 -0.54 11.34 8.40
C PHE A 121 -0.58 11.84 6.96
N GLY A 122 -0.58 13.16 6.80
CA GLY A 122 -0.54 13.83 5.51
C GLY A 122 0.81 13.68 4.77
N PRO A 123 0.92 14.29 3.58
CA PRO A 123 -0.12 15.08 2.90
C PRO A 123 -1.17 14.19 2.23
N HIS A 124 -2.43 14.63 2.23
CA HIS A 124 -3.55 13.94 1.57
C HIS A 124 -4.10 14.77 0.40
N GLY A 125 -4.84 14.15 -0.50
CA GLY A 125 -5.45 14.80 -1.67
C GLY A 125 -4.44 15.17 -2.75
N ILE A 126 -3.30 14.48 -2.77
CA ILE A 126 -2.18 14.72 -3.70
C ILE A 126 -2.06 13.64 -4.78
N VAL A 127 -2.78 12.53 -4.63
CA VAL A 127 -2.85 11.43 -5.58
C VAL A 127 -3.70 11.85 -6.77
N ARG A 128 -3.12 11.71 -7.96
CA ARG A 128 -3.78 11.99 -9.25
C ARG A 128 -4.27 10.69 -9.86
N TRP A 129 -5.31 10.77 -10.70
CA TRP A 129 -5.76 9.63 -11.49
C TRP A 129 -4.64 9.02 -12.34
N ARG A 130 -3.73 9.83 -12.88
CA ARG A 130 -2.58 9.32 -13.64
C ARG A 130 -1.63 8.47 -12.79
N ASP A 131 -1.55 8.70 -11.48
CA ASP A 131 -0.71 7.90 -10.59
C ASP A 131 -1.23 6.46 -10.50
N THR A 132 -2.56 6.25 -10.56
CA THR A 132 -3.15 4.90 -10.57
C THR A 132 -2.69 4.03 -11.73
N LEU A 133 -2.57 4.62 -12.93
CA LEU A 133 -2.10 3.91 -14.12
C LEU A 133 -0.65 3.45 -13.93
N LEU A 134 0.19 4.28 -13.30
CA LEU A 134 1.57 3.93 -12.98
C LEU A 134 1.65 2.84 -11.91
N TRP A 135 0.76 2.85 -10.92
CA TRP A 135 0.74 1.83 -9.87
C TRP A 135 0.32 0.46 -10.41
N LEU A 136 -0.59 0.43 -11.38
CA LEU A 136 -1.07 -0.77 -12.05
C LEU A 136 0.00 -1.42 -12.94
N LEU A 137 0.98 -0.65 -13.43
CA LEU A 137 2.05 -1.17 -14.27
C LEU A 137 2.81 -2.30 -13.58
N TYR A 138 3.04 -2.17 -12.27
CA TYR A 138 3.78 -3.16 -11.50
C TYR A 138 3.07 -4.52 -11.38
N PRO A 139 1.84 -4.63 -10.83
CA PRO A 139 1.14 -5.92 -10.72
C PRO A 139 0.80 -6.52 -12.10
N ILE A 140 0.46 -5.71 -13.11
CA ILE A 140 0.21 -6.21 -14.47
C ILE A 140 1.51 -6.75 -15.09
N GLY A 141 2.59 -5.98 -15.01
CA GLY A 141 3.91 -6.39 -15.49
C GLY A 141 4.39 -7.65 -14.79
N TYR A 142 4.21 -7.74 -13.48
CA TYR A 142 4.48 -8.95 -12.70
C TYR A 142 3.73 -10.17 -13.25
N GLY A 143 2.42 -10.05 -13.46
CA GLY A 143 1.60 -11.15 -14.01
C GLY A 143 2.10 -11.61 -15.38
N VAL A 144 2.36 -10.67 -16.28
CA VAL A 144 2.91 -10.96 -17.62
C VAL A 144 4.27 -11.66 -17.53
N VAL A 145 5.18 -11.15 -16.71
CA VAL A 145 6.53 -11.73 -16.54
C VAL A 145 6.44 -13.13 -15.93
N MET A 146 5.60 -13.37 -14.92
CA MET A 146 5.49 -14.69 -14.30
C MET A 146 4.85 -15.73 -15.23
N ILE A 147 3.83 -15.34 -16.01
CA ILE A 147 3.25 -16.22 -17.03
C ILE A 147 4.29 -16.54 -18.10
N ALA A 148 4.98 -15.53 -18.63
CA ALA A 148 6.00 -15.72 -19.66
C ALA A 148 7.16 -16.58 -19.14
N ARG A 149 7.65 -16.32 -17.92
CA ARG A 149 8.68 -17.13 -17.25
C ARG A 149 8.25 -18.58 -17.12
N GLY A 150 7.02 -18.84 -16.66
CA GLY A 150 6.50 -20.20 -16.52
C GLY A 150 6.30 -20.92 -17.86
N ALA A 151 5.94 -20.20 -18.92
CA ALA A 151 5.80 -20.76 -20.26
C ALA A 151 7.16 -21.08 -20.90
N LEU A 152 8.13 -20.17 -20.77
CA LEU A 152 9.44 -20.27 -21.41
C LEU A 152 10.43 -21.18 -20.68
N LEU A 153 10.28 -21.35 -19.36
CA LEU A 153 11.20 -22.11 -18.50
C LEU A 153 10.43 -23.20 -17.74
N PRO A 154 10.02 -24.31 -18.39
CA PRO A 154 9.16 -25.32 -17.77
C PRO A 154 9.76 -26.01 -16.55
N GLU A 155 11.10 -26.15 -16.51
CA GLU A 155 11.84 -26.84 -15.44
C GLU A 155 12.20 -25.92 -14.25
N ILE A 156 11.77 -24.66 -14.28
CA ILE A 156 12.14 -23.72 -13.21
C ILE A 156 11.38 -23.99 -11.92
N ASN A 157 12.08 -23.92 -10.79
CA ASN A 157 11.44 -23.98 -9.48
C ASN A 157 10.39 -22.88 -9.33
N VAL A 158 9.24 -23.24 -8.75
CA VAL A 158 8.06 -22.38 -8.64
C VAL A 158 7.70 -21.83 -10.02
N ARG A 159 7.34 -22.71 -10.95
CA ARG A 159 7.04 -22.39 -12.35
C ARG A 159 6.01 -21.26 -12.47
N TYR A 160 4.90 -21.41 -11.74
CA TYR A 160 3.89 -20.37 -11.54
C TYR A 160 3.76 -20.09 -10.04
N PRO A 161 4.05 -18.86 -9.57
CA PRO A 161 3.97 -18.53 -8.15
C PRO A 161 2.56 -18.60 -7.57
N TYR A 162 1.54 -18.48 -8.41
CA TYR A 162 0.15 -18.53 -7.97
C TYR A 162 -0.66 -19.51 -8.84
N PRO A 163 -1.56 -20.31 -8.25
CA PRO A 163 -2.42 -21.23 -9.01
C PRO A 163 -3.24 -20.52 -10.08
N PHE A 164 -3.66 -19.28 -9.85
CA PHE A 164 -4.44 -18.49 -10.79
C PHE A 164 -3.63 -18.01 -12.02
N LEU A 165 -2.30 -18.16 -12.01
CA LEU A 165 -1.41 -17.92 -13.16
C LEU A 165 -1.06 -19.20 -13.92
N ASP A 166 -1.47 -20.36 -13.42
CA ASP A 166 -1.10 -21.65 -13.99
C ASP A 166 -2.19 -22.16 -14.94
N PRO A 167 -1.94 -22.17 -16.27
CA PRO A 167 -2.90 -22.66 -17.25
C PRO A 167 -3.07 -24.18 -17.21
N THR A 168 -2.19 -24.92 -16.51
CA THR A 168 -2.26 -26.39 -16.43
C THR A 168 -3.31 -26.89 -15.44
N LEU A 169 -3.75 -26.03 -14.51
CA LEU A 169 -4.72 -26.40 -13.49
C LEU A 169 -6.18 -26.35 -13.99
N ASN A 170 -6.55 -25.29 -14.71
CA ASN A 170 -7.93 -25.05 -15.15
C ASN A 170 -8.03 -24.70 -16.65
N GLY A 171 -6.98 -24.99 -17.42
CA GLY A 171 -6.86 -24.55 -18.81
C GLY A 171 -6.60 -23.04 -18.93
N VAL A 172 -6.38 -22.61 -20.17
CA VAL A 172 -6.14 -21.19 -20.49
C VAL A 172 -7.37 -20.34 -20.16
N ASP A 173 -8.57 -20.81 -20.46
CA ASP A 173 -9.81 -20.07 -20.19
C ASP A 173 -10.03 -19.82 -18.69
N GLY A 174 -9.76 -20.84 -17.86
CA GLY A 174 -9.83 -20.72 -16.41
C GLY A 174 -8.81 -19.70 -15.86
N MET A 175 -7.58 -19.73 -16.38
CA MET A 175 -6.55 -18.73 -16.07
C MET A 175 -6.98 -17.32 -16.50
N LEU A 176 -7.51 -17.14 -17.71
CA LEU A 176 -7.96 -15.84 -18.22
C LEU A 176 -9.11 -15.26 -17.36
N LEU A 177 -10.07 -16.09 -16.93
CA LEU A 177 -11.13 -15.67 -16.03
C LEU A 177 -10.58 -15.25 -14.66
N ALA A 178 -9.61 -16.00 -14.12
CA ALA A 178 -8.91 -15.63 -12.90
C ALA A 178 -8.17 -14.30 -13.03
N LEU A 179 -7.43 -14.10 -14.12
CA LEU A 179 -6.74 -12.85 -14.42
C LEU A 179 -7.72 -11.68 -14.54
N LEU A 180 -8.89 -11.88 -15.17
CA LEU A 180 -9.93 -10.87 -15.23
C LEU A 180 -10.41 -10.46 -13.82
N ARG A 181 -10.63 -11.42 -12.91
CA ARG A 181 -10.96 -11.13 -11.51
C ARG A 181 -9.87 -10.32 -10.83
N VAL A 182 -8.59 -10.65 -11.04
CA VAL A 182 -7.46 -9.88 -10.53
C VAL A 182 -7.49 -8.45 -11.06
N VAL A 183 -7.67 -8.23 -12.37
CA VAL A 183 -7.75 -6.89 -12.96
C VAL A 183 -8.89 -6.08 -12.34
N VAL A 184 -10.07 -6.68 -12.16
CA VAL A 184 -11.21 -6.04 -11.49
C VAL A 184 -10.85 -5.65 -10.05
N MET A 185 -10.22 -6.54 -9.28
CA MET A 185 -9.78 -6.24 -7.92
C MET A 185 -8.76 -5.10 -7.90
N LEU A 186 -7.76 -5.12 -8.78
CA LEU A 186 -6.76 -4.04 -8.89
C LEU A 186 -7.42 -2.70 -9.20
N ALA A 187 -8.40 -2.66 -10.12
CA ALA A 187 -9.15 -1.46 -10.42
C ALA A 187 -9.91 -0.95 -9.18
N VAL A 188 -10.66 -1.81 -8.50
CA VAL A 188 -11.42 -1.44 -7.29
C VAL A 188 -10.51 -0.91 -6.19
N ILE A 189 -9.40 -1.59 -5.90
CA ILE A 189 -8.44 -1.17 -4.86
C ILE A 189 -7.82 0.18 -5.24
N SER A 190 -7.44 0.37 -6.52
CA SER A 190 -6.87 1.62 -6.99
C SER A 190 -7.85 2.79 -6.86
N LEU A 191 -9.11 2.58 -7.25
CA LEU A 191 -10.18 3.56 -7.07
C LEU A 191 -10.41 3.88 -5.60
N ALA A 192 -10.45 2.87 -4.73
CA ALA A 192 -10.63 3.05 -3.29
C ALA A 192 -9.50 3.87 -2.68
N VAL A 193 -8.24 3.58 -3.03
CA VAL A 193 -7.05 4.34 -2.63
C VAL A 193 -7.20 5.81 -3.07
N VAL A 194 -7.52 6.09 -4.34
CA VAL A 194 -7.74 7.50 -4.79
C VAL A 194 -8.88 8.19 -4.04
N ALA A 195 -10.01 7.49 -3.84
CA ALA A 195 -11.16 8.04 -3.15
C ALA A 195 -10.82 8.41 -1.69
N LEU A 196 -10.12 7.51 -0.98
CA LEU A 196 -9.63 7.74 0.38
C LEU A 196 -8.67 8.93 0.42
N ASP A 197 -7.72 9.03 -0.51
CA ASP A 197 -6.80 10.17 -0.54
C ASP A 197 -7.53 11.51 -0.66
N ARG A 198 -8.51 11.57 -1.55
CA ARG A 198 -9.28 12.79 -1.82
C ARG A 198 -10.17 13.15 -0.65
N LEU A 199 -10.81 12.17 -0.03
CA LEU A 199 -11.65 12.37 1.14
C LEU A 199 -10.81 12.91 2.30
N SER A 200 -9.68 12.28 2.59
CA SER A 200 -8.75 12.75 3.63
C SER A 200 -8.24 14.16 3.33
N GLY A 201 -7.89 14.46 2.07
CA GLY A 201 -7.48 15.81 1.67
C GLY A 201 -8.58 16.87 1.81
N PHE A 202 -9.83 16.49 1.55
CA PHE A 202 -10.99 17.36 1.78
C PHE A 202 -11.24 17.63 3.27
N VAL A 203 -11.20 16.59 4.10
CA VAL A 203 -11.36 16.70 5.56
C VAL A 203 -10.24 17.56 6.15
N SER A 204 -8.98 17.31 5.80
CA SER A 204 -7.85 18.11 6.29
C SER A 204 -7.98 19.59 5.95
N ARG A 205 -8.43 19.94 4.72
CA ARG A 205 -8.68 21.33 4.33
C ARG A 205 -9.79 22.00 5.13
N ARG A 206 -10.87 21.26 5.47
CA ARG A 206 -11.96 21.79 6.29
C ARG A 206 -11.55 22.05 7.73
N LEU A 207 -10.74 21.16 8.31
CA LEU A 207 -10.27 21.30 9.70
C LEU A 207 -9.23 22.41 9.87
N THR A 208 -8.53 22.81 8.80
CA THR A 208 -7.52 23.87 8.81
C THR A 208 -8.02 25.20 8.25
N ALA A 209 -9.27 25.26 7.74
CA ALA A 209 -9.86 26.51 7.29
C ALA A 209 -10.05 27.46 8.50
N PRO A 210 -9.65 28.74 8.41
CA PRO A 210 -9.94 29.72 9.45
C PRO A 210 -11.44 29.75 9.72
N SER A 211 -11.85 29.76 10.99
CA SER A 211 -13.24 30.04 11.34
C SER A 211 -13.54 31.45 10.86
N ILE A 212 -14.41 31.59 9.85
CA ILE A 212 -15.01 32.89 9.55
C ILE A 212 -15.92 33.19 10.72
N ASP A 213 -15.45 34.02 11.65
CA ASP A 213 -16.30 34.58 12.70
C ASP A 213 -17.26 35.56 12.03
N PRO A 214 -18.58 35.29 11.98
CA PRO A 214 -19.55 36.17 11.34
C PRO A 214 -19.66 37.53 12.05
N ALA A 215 -19.15 37.65 13.28
CA ALA A 215 -19.14 38.86 14.08
C ALA A 215 -17.84 39.66 13.95
N ALA A 216 -16.82 39.17 13.23
CA ALA A 216 -15.58 39.92 13.04
C ALA A 216 -15.84 41.15 12.15
N PRO A 217 -15.57 42.37 12.64
CA PRO A 217 -15.76 43.58 11.84
C PRO A 217 -14.88 43.51 10.59
N PRO A 218 -15.33 44.07 9.44
CA PRO A 218 -14.53 44.11 8.22
C PRO A 218 -13.16 44.73 8.53
N SER A 219 -12.10 44.01 8.20
CA SER A 219 -10.73 44.49 8.33
C SER A 219 -10.63 45.84 7.63
N THR A 220 -10.51 46.90 8.42
CA THR A 220 -10.20 48.23 7.93
C THR A 220 -8.77 48.16 7.42
N ALA A 221 -8.62 47.86 6.13
CA ALA A 221 -7.40 48.15 5.41
C ALA A 221 -7.12 49.64 5.63
N SER A 222 -6.10 49.92 6.44
CA SER A 222 -5.59 51.26 6.66
C SER A 222 -5.23 51.84 5.29
N ALA A 223 -5.94 52.90 4.91
CA ALA A 223 -5.65 53.66 3.71
C ALA A 223 -4.17 54.10 3.73
N PRO A 224 -3.47 54.11 2.59
CA PRO A 224 -2.10 54.60 2.54
C PRO A 224 -2.08 56.06 3.00
N SER A 225 -1.26 56.35 4.01
CA SER A 225 -1.00 57.73 4.43
C SER A 225 -0.41 58.50 3.26
N GLU A 226 -1.13 59.51 2.80
CA GLU A 226 -0.68 60.48 1.82
C GLU A 226 0.56 61.20 2.39
N VAL A 227 1.73 60.89 1.83
CA VAL A 227 2.99 61.58 2.14
C VAL A 227 2.93 62.91 1.40
N THR A 228 2.68 63.99 2.14
CA THR A 228 2.91 65.35 1.66
C THR A 228 4.41 65.65 1.78
N ASP A 229 5.12 65.60 0.66
CA ASP A 229 6.42 66.25 0.50
C ASP A 229 6.24 67.73 0.15
N HIS A 230 7.20 68.53 0.63
CA HIS A 230 7.30 69.99 0.61
C HIS A 230 7.17 70.69 -0.74
#